data_AF-A0AA35WDT7-F1
#
_entry.id   AF-A0AA35WDT7-F1
#
_cell.length_a   1.000
_cell.length_b   1.000
_cell.length_c   1.000
_cell.angle_alpha   90.00
_cell.angle_beta   90.00
_cell.angle_gamma   90.00
#
_symmetry.space_group_name_H-M   'P 1'
#
loop_
_entity.id
_entity.type
_entity.pdbx_description
1 polymer ?
#
loop_
_entity_poly.entity_id
_entity_poly.type
_entity_poly.pdbx_seq_one_letter_code
_entity_poly.pdbx_strand_id
1 'polypeptide(L)'
;MSFPVVTVEDMVAAQFLLLDHLGISRLHAAVGSSLGGMQSIMAAALCPDRVNRVISISACLRTHPSSIAMRYVQRQILMGDPDWNEGNYYDISFPRMGMTHAREVGLRVAYRREVGQSGQRFGKHETKMIRSASPTSARTSLMIEALPSQTGERNSAEGIRPRILYYIYQRLGYCLI
;
A
#
# COMPACT_ATOMS: atom_id res chain seq x y z
N MET A 1 -21.24 -3.80 -15.24
CA MET A 1 -20.48 -2.72 -14.59
C MET A 1 -20.20 -1.57 -15.56
N SER A 2 -20.62 -0.33 -15.29
CA SER A 2 -20.42 0.85 -16.15
C SER A 2 -19.47 1.91 -15.59
N PHE A 3 -18.88 1.66 -14.41
CA PHE A 3 -18.00 2.61 -13.74
C PHE A 3 -16.60 2.64 -14.38
N PRO A 4 -16.01 3.82 -14.63
CA PRO A 4 -14.68 3.91 -15.25
C PRO A 4 -13.58 3.38 -14.34
N VAL A 5 -12.45 3.00 -14.95
CA VAL A 5 -11.24 2.65 -14.20
C VAL A 5 -10.66 3.91 -13.59
N VAL A 6 -10.44 3.89 -12.27
CA VAL A 6 -9.90 5.03 -11.51
C VAL A 6 -8.43 4.81 -11.21
N THR A 7 -7.62 5.84 -11.45
CA THR A 7 -6.18 5.87 -11.19
C THR A 7 -5.84 6.58 -9.87
N VAL A 8 -4.57 6.51 -9.45
CA VAL A 8 -4.11 7.25 -8.25
C VAL A 8 -4.12 8.74 -8.52
N GLU A 9 -3.80 9.14 -9.76
CA GLU A 9 -3.88 10.50 -10.26
C GLU A 9 -5.30 11.06 -10.12
N ASP A 10 -6.31 10.29 -10.53
CA ASP A 10 -7.72 10.70 -10.41
C ASP A 10 -8.14 10.88 -8.95
N MET A 11 -7.71 9.97 -8.06
CA MET A 11 -7.97 10.08 -6.62
C MET A 11 -7.38 11.37 -6.03
N VAL A 12 -6.15 11.71 -6.41
CA VAL A 12 -5.46 12.92 -5.94
C VAL A 12 -6.09 14.17 -6.55
N ALA A 13 -6.44 14.16 -7.83
CA ALA A 13 -7.14 15.27 -8.47
C ALA A 13 -8.47 15.58 -7.76
N ALA A 14 -9.26 14.55 -7.43
CA ALA A 14 -10.49 14.70 -6.66
C ALA A 14 -10.24 15.30 -5.26
N GLN A 15 -9.15 14.91 -4.59
CA GLN A 15 -8.76 15.49 -3.30
C GLN A 15 -8.41 16.97 -3.42
N PHE A 16 -7.70 17.39 -4.48
CA PHE A 16 -7.37 18.79 -4.70
C PHE A 16 -8.60 19.65 -5.05
N LEU A 17 -9.56 19.13 -5.82
CA LEU A 17 -10.84 19.80 -6.05
C LEU A 17 -11.62 20.03 -4.75
N LEU A 18 -11.58 19.05 -3.83
CA LEU A 18 -12.14 19.23 -2.50
C LEU A 18 -11.40 20.32 -1.71
N LEU A 19 -10.07 20.35 -1.76
CA LEU A 19 -9.27 21.39 -1.09
C LEU A 19 -9.58 22.78 -1.64
N ASP A 20 -9.82 22.89 -2.95
CA ASP A 20 -10.22 24.15 -3.60
C ASP A 20 -11.59 24.61 -3.09
N HIS A 21 -12.55 23.69 -2.98
CA HIS A 21 -13.86 23.97 -2.41
C HIS A 21 -13.78 24.43 -0.95
N LEU A 22 -12.84 23.89 -0.18
CA LEU A 22 -12.58 24.28 1.21
C LEU A 22 -11.72 25.56 1.35
N GLY A 23 -11.25 26.15 0.24
CA GLY A 23 -10.41 27.35 0.25
C GLY A 23 -8.96 27.11 0.69
N ILE A 24 -8.47 25.86 0.64
CA ILE A 24 -7.12 25.49 1.08
C ILE A 24 -6.16 25.56 -0.12
N SER A 25 -5.42 26.67 -0.22
CA SER A 25 -4.48 26.89 -1.33
C SER A 25 -3.20 26.07 -1.21
N ARG A 26 -2.66 25.88 0.01
CA ARG A 26 -1.39 25.16 0.25
C ARG A 26 -1.47 24.22 1.45
N LEU A 27 -0.94 23.02 1.28
CA LEU A 27 -0.76 22.01 2.31
C LEU A 27 0.62 22.14 2.97
N HIS A 28 0.63 22.07 4.30
CA HIS A 28 1.89 22.00 5.06
C HIS A 28 2.65 20.69 4.76
N ALA A 29 1.92 19.57 4.73
CA ALA A 29 2.47 18.26 4.39
C ALA A 29 1.38 17.36 3.78
N ALA A 30 1.77 16.52 2.82
CA ALA A 30 1.00 15.37 2.38
C ALA A 30 1.54 14.10 3.07
N VAL A 31 0.69 13.39 3.80
CA VAL A 31 1.08 12.25 4.63
C VAL A 31 0.22 11.05 4.29
N GLY A 32 0.85 9.90 4.05
CA GLY A 32 0.08 8.69 3.78
C GLY A 32 0.90 7.41 3.84
N SER A 33 0.17 6.31 4.01
CA SER A 33 0.76 4.97 4.06
C SER A 33 0.18 4.04 2.99
N SER A 34 0.95 3.06 2.51
CA SER A 34 0.50 2.12 1.47
C SER A 34 -0.03 2.87 0.22
N LEU A 35 -1.26 2.63 -0.22
CA LEU A 35 -1.89 3.40 -1.30
C LEU A 35 -1.91 4.91 -1.00
N GLY A 36 -2.14 5.31 0.26
CA GLY A 36 -2.09 6.72 0.66
C GLY A 36 -0.69 7.32 0.57
N GLY A 37 0.36 6.51 0.71
CA GLY A 37 1.74 6.95 0.51
C GLY A 37 2.04 7.20 -0.97
N MET A 38 1.45 6.40 -1.87
CA MET A 38 1.46 6.66 -3.32
C MET A 38 0.73 7.97 -3.64
N GLN A 39 -0.45 8.20 -3.05
CA GLN A 39 -1.20 9.44 -3.21
C GLN A 39 -0.42 10.66 -2.71
N SER A 40 0.29 10.54 -1.57
CA SER A 40 1.08 11.63 -1.01
C SER A 40 2.24 12.04 -1.90
N ILE A 41 2.91 11.06 -2.53
CA ILE A 41 3.95 11.32 -3.52
C ILE A 41 3.33 11.94 -4.79
N MET A 42 2.22 11.38 -5.27
CA MET A 42 1.51 11.86 -6.45
C MET A 42 1.01 13.31 -6.27
N ALA A 43 0.54 13.68 -5.08
CA ALA A 43 0.11 15.04 -4.77
C ALA A 43 1.24 16.08 -4.93
N ALA A 44 2.45 15.73 -4.52
CA ALA A 44 3.61 16.60 -4.71
C ALA A 44 4.11 16.62 -6.17
N ALA A 45 3.85 15.56 -6.94
CA ALA A 45 4.17 15.53 -8.37
C ALA A 45 3.19 16.37 -9.21
N LEU A 46 1.88 16.27 -8.92
CA LEU A 46 0.84 16.99 -9.67
C LEU A 46 0.74 18.48 -9.28
N CYS A 47 0.96 18.81 -8.01
CA CYS A 47 0.79 20.18 -7.49
C CYS A 47 1.98 20.59 -6.60
N PRO A 48 3.20 20.70 -7.17
CA PRO A 48 4.42 20.98 -6.40
C PRO A 48 4.36 22.29 -5.61
N ASP A 49 3.68 23.32 -6.13
CA ASP A 49 3.55 24.61 -5.44
C ASP A 49 2.61 24.55 -4.22
N ARG A 50 1.68 23.59 -4.23
CA ARG A 50 0.67 23.42 -3.18
C ARG A 50 1.11 22.47 -2.06
N VAL A 51 2.13 21.65 -2.25
CA VAL A 51 2.59 20.66 -1.24
C VAL A 51 4.01 20.96 -0.79
N ASN A 52 4.17 21.40 0.46
CA ASN A 52 5.50 21.78 0.97
C ASN A 52 6.36 20.59 1.41
N ARG A 53 5.74 19.56 2.01
CA ARG A 53 6.42 18.38 2.59
C ARG A 53 5.68 17.11 2.23
N VAL A 54 6.39 16.00 2.10
CA VAL A 54 5.79 14.69 1.84
C VAL A 54 6.31 13.65 2.83
N ILE A 55 5.40 12.88 3.41
CA ILE A 55 5.70 11.73 4.26
C ILE A 55 5.03 10.51 3.65
N SER A 56 5.84 9.55 3.20
CA SER A 56 5.36 8.32 2.58
C SER A 56 5.83 7.11 3.39
N ILE A 57 4.87 6.32 3.87
CA ILE A 57 5.11 5.21 4.79
C ILE A 57 4.70 3.89 4.15
N SER A 58 5.64 2.94 4.03
CA SER A 58 5.35 1.60 3.48
C SER A 58 4.56 1.66 2.16
N ALA A 59 5.01 2.51 1.24
CA ALA A 59 4.45 2.64 -0.09
C ALA A 59 5.55 2.40 -1.13
N CYS A 60 5.20 2.35 -2.40
CA CYS A 60 6.17 2.25 -3.49
C CYS A 60 5.76 3.15 -4.65
N LEU A 61 6.74 3.67 -5.41
CA LEU A 61 6.48 4.42 -6.64
C LEU A 61 5.97 3.50 -7.77
N ARG A 62 6.40 2.25 -7.77
CA ARG A 62 5.96 1.21 -8.70
C ARG A 62 5.63 -0.05 -7.93
N THR A 63 4.46 -0.61 -8.21
CA THR A 63 3.97 -1.82 -7.54
C THR A 63 4.84 -3.02 -7.92
N HIS A 64 5.27 -3.78 -6.92
CA HIS A 64 6.07 -5.00 -7.14
C HIS A 64 5.23 -6.10 -7.83
N PRO A 65 5.80 -6.92 -8.75
CA PRO A 65 5.06 -7.97 -9.46
C PRO A 65 4.30 -8.94 -8.53
N SER A 66 4.86 -9.29 -7.37
CA SER A 66 4.15 -10.16 -6.41
C SER A 66 2.88 -9.50 -5.87
N SER A 67 2.91 -8.20 -5.61
CA SER A 67 1.76 -7.42 -5.14
C SER A 67 0.71 -7.25 -6.24
N ILE A 68 1.11 -7.24 -7.51
CA ILE A 68 0.20 -7.26 -8.68
C ILE A 68 -0.48 -8.63 -8.78
N ALA A 69 0.30 -9.72 -8.75
CA ALA A 69 -0.22 -11.09 -8.82
C ALA A 69 -1.19 -11.38 -7.68
N MET A 70 -0.87 -10.94 -6.46
CA MET A 70 -1.75 -11.07 -5.31
C MET A 70 -3.09 -10.37 -5.52
N ARG A 71 -3.06 -9.10 -5.94
CA ARG A 71 -4.27 -8.32 -6.23
C ARG A 71 -5.09 -8.94 -7.36
N TYR A 72 -4.44 -9.55 -8.35
CA TYR A 72 -5.11 -10.31 -9.39
C TYR A 72 -5.88 -11.49 -8.79
N VAL A 73 -5.22 -12.33 -7.98
CA VAL A 73 -5.86 -13.48 -7.30
C VAL A 73 -7.03 -13.03 -6.43
N GLN A 74 -6.89 -11.93 -5.66
CA GLN A 74 -7.99 -11.40 -4.85
C GLN A 74 -9.21 -11.00 -5.68
N ARG A 75 -9.01 -10.38 -6.86
CA ARG A 75 -10.11 -10.06 -7.78
C ARG A 75 -10.74 -11.32 -8.36
N GLN A 76 -9.95 -12.32 -8.73
CA GLN A 76 -10.49 -13.58 -9.25
C GLN A 76 -11.33 -14.31 -8.20
N ILE A 77 -10.92 -14.30 -6.92
CA ILE A 77 -11.71 -14.87 -5.82
C ILE A 77 -13.06 -14.16 -5.68
N LEU A 78 -13.07 -12.82 -5.77
CA LEU A 78 -14.31 -12.04 -5.71
C LEU A 78 -15.21 -12.31 -6.93
N MET A 79 -14.64 -12.27 -8.13
CA MET A 79 -15.37 -12.44 -9.39
C MET A 79 -15.88 -13.88 -9.60
N GLY A 80 -15.29 -14.86 -8.91
CA GLY A 80 -15.76 -16.24 -8.90
C GLY A 80 -16.96 -16.49 -7.97
N ASP A 81 -17.40 -15.51 -7.18
CA ASP A 81 -18.61 -15.62 -6.38
C ASP A 81 -19.85 -15.63 -7.30
N PRO A 82 -20.76 -16.62 -7.21
CA PRO A 82 -21.99 -16.65 -8.00
C PRO A 82 -22.84 -15.39 -7.89
N ASP A 83 -22.80 -14.73 -6.72
CA ASP A 83 -23.55 -13.50 -6.45
C ASP A 83 -22.85 -12.25 -7.02
N TRP A 84 -21.67 -12.37 -7.64
CA TRP A 84 -20.95 -11.22 -8.20
C TRP A 84 -21.67 -10.58 -9.39
N ASN A 85 -22.48 -11.33 -10.14
CA ASN A 85 -23.33 -10.81 -11.23
C ASN A 85 -22.67 -9.72 -12.13
N GLU A 86 -21.42 -9.95 -12.54
CA GLU A 86 -20.65 -8.99 -13.37
C GLU A 86 -20.56 -7.56 -12.81
N GLY A 87 -20.55 -7.44 -11.48
CA GLY A 87 -20.54 -6.17 -10.76
C GLY A 87 -21.91 -5.50 -10.62
N ASN A 88 -22.99 -6.12 -11.08
CA ASN A 88 -24.36 -5.60 -11.02
C ASN A 88 -25.17 -6.25 -9.88
N TYR A 89 -24.61 -6.25 -8.67
CA TYR A 89 -25.17 -6.97 -7.51
C TYR A 89 -25.93 -6.10 -6.50
N TYR A 90 -26.01 -4.78 -6.71
CA TYR A 90 -26.55 -3.83 -5.71
C TYR A 90 -28.01 -4.06 -5.35
N ASP A 91 -28.84 -4.52 -6.29
CA ASP A 91 -30.29 -4.73 -6.10
C ASP A 91 -30.68 -6.20 -5.92
N ILE A 92 -29.71 -7.13 -5.86
CA ILE A 92 -29.96 -8.58 -5.92
C ILE A 92 -29.40 -9.29 -4.69
N SER A 93 -28.12 -9.67 -4.72
CA SER A 93 -27.41 -10.34 -3.64
C SER A 93 -25.96 -9.92 -3.67
N PHE A 94 -25.42 -9.50 -2.54
CA PHE A 94 -24.03 -9.05 -2.44
C PHE A 94 -23.08 -10.26 -2.38
N PRO A 95 -21.97 -10.28 -3.16
CA PRO A 95 -20.97 -11.37 -3.17
C PRO A 95 -20.16 -11.43 -1.87
N ARG A 96 -20.82 -11.85 -0.80
CA ARG A 96 -20.30 -11.84 0.57
C ARG A 96 -19.16 -12.83 0.74
N MET A 97 -19.27 -14.01 0.13
CA MET A 97 -18.28 -15.08 0.30
C MET A 97 -16.98 -14.73 -0.43
N GLY A 98 -17.08 -14.28 -1.68
CA GLY A 98 -15.95 -13.79 -2.47
C GLY A 98 -15.23 -12.62 -1.80
N MET A 99 -15.98 -11.63 -1.30
CA MET A 99 -15.39 -10.52 -0.53
C MET A 99 -14.68 -10.99 0.74
N THR A 100 -15.29 -11.92 1.48
CA THR A 100 -14.71 -12.47 2.71
C THR A 100 -13.39 -13.16 2.40
N HIS A 101 -13.37 -14.07 1.42
CA HIS A 101 -12.16 -14.81 1.05
C HIS A 101 -11.08 -13.92 0.46
N ALA A 102 -11.43 -12.96 -0.41
CA ALA A 102 -10.47 -11.98 -0.95
C ALA A 102 -9.80 -11.16 0.18
N ARG A 103 -10.58 -10.79 1.21
CA ARG A 103 -10.06 -10.10 2.39
C ARG A 103 -9.19 -11.00 3.26
N GLU A 104 -9.59 -12.26 3.47
CA GLU A 104 -8.81 -13.24 4.23
C GLU A 104 -7.44 -13.46 3.62
N VAL A 105 -7.34 -13.60 2.29
CA VAL A 105 -6.06 -13.72 1.58
C VAL A 105 -5.17 -12.52 1.85
N GLY A 106 -5.70 -11.30 1.75
CA GLY A 106 -4.94 -10.09 2.05
C GLY A 106 -4.44 -10.07 3.50
N LEU A 107 -5.30 -10.42 4.45
CA LEU A 107 -4.98 -10.42 5.89
C LEU A 107 -4.00 -11.51 6.30
N ARG A 108 -4.03 -12.68 5.67
CA ARG A 108 -3.18 -13.82 6.02
C ARG A 108 -1.84 -13.77 5.29
N VAL A 109 -1.83 -13.33 4.03
CA VAL A 109 -0.64 -13.40 3.17
C VAL A 109 0.10 -12.07 3.07
N ALA A 110 -0.61 -10.96 2.89
CA ALA A 110 0.03 -9.67 2.57
C ALA A 110 0.33 -8.82 3.81
N TYR A 111 -0.58 -8.78 4.80
CA TYR A 111 -0.43 -7.91 5.97
C TYR A 111 0.21 -8.58 7.18
N ARG A 112 0.22 -9.91 7.25
CA ARG A 112 0.81 -10.66 8.37
C ARG A 112 2.10 -11.36 7.94
N ARG A 113 3.17 -11.19 8.74
CA ARG A 113 4.43 -11.92 8.57
C ARG A 113 4.27 -13.35 9.11
N GLU A 114 4.50 -14.34 8.26
CA GLU A 114 4.56 -15.75 8.68
C GLU A 114 5.83 -16.12 9.45
N VAL A 115 6.91 -15.33 9.37
CA VAL A 115 8.26 -15.77 9.82
C VAL A 115 8.45 -15.77 11.36
N GLY A 116 7.39 -15.89 12.16
CA GLY A 116 7.53 -16.12 13.61
C GLY A 116 6.26 -16.12 14.44
N GLN A 117 5.16 -15.50 13.96
CA GLN A 117 3.92 -15.42 14.73
C GLN A 117 2.87 -16.46 14.33
N SER A 118 2.89 -16.97 13.10
CA SER A 118 1.90 -17.96 12.65
C SER A 118 2.11 -19.32 13.32
N GLY A 119 3.35 -19.80 13.40
CA GLY A 119 3.71 -21.05 14.09
C GLY A 119 3.47 -21.02 15.62
N GLN A 120 3.49 -19.85 16.25
CA GLN A 120 3.19 -19.71 17.69
C GLN A 120 1.70 -19.56 18.01
N ARG A 121 0.86 -19.10 17.07
CA ARG A 121 -0.56 -18.79 17.33
C ARG A 121 -1.52 -19.77 16.65
N PHE A 122 -1.13 -20.31 15.50
CA PHE A 122 -1.92 -21.27 14.71
C PHE A 122 -1.17 -22.58 14.46
N GLY A 123 0.03 -22.74 15.04
CA GLY A 123 0.73 -24.02 15.00
C GLY A 123 -0.10 -25.09 15.69
N LYS A 124 -0.27 -26.23 15.01
CA LYS A 124 -0.63 -27.46 15.70
C LYS A 124 0.50 -27.74 16.69
N HIS A 125 0.18 -28.20 17.91
CA HIS A 125 1.18 -28.65 18.87
C HIS A 125 1.97 -29.81 18.26
N GLU A 126 3.05 -29.52 17.55
CA GLU A 126 4.06 -30.50 17.23
C GLU A 126 4.99 -30.63 18.43
N THR A 127 5.03 -31.83 18.98
CA THR A 127 5.90 -32.24 20.07
C THR A 127 7.34 -31.88 19.73
N LYS A 128 7.96 -31.03 20.56
CA LYS A 128 9.34 -30.57 20.44
C LYS A 128 10.31 -31.72 20.12
N MET A 129 11.04 -31.60 19.02
CA MET A 129 12.44 -32.02 19.01
C MET A 129 13.35 -30.79 19.07
N ILE A 130 14.21 -30.82 20.09
CA ILE A 130 15.13 -29.77 20.49
C ILE A 130 16.24 -29.61 19.43
N ARG A 131 16.35 -28.43 18.82
CA ARG A 131 17.66 -27.90 18.36
C ARG A 131 17.77 -26.44 18.78
N SER A 132 18.81 -26.17 19.57
CA SER A 132 19.18 -24.87 20.10
C SER A 132 19.63 -23.93 18.98
N ALA A 133 18.97 -22.79 18.86
CA ALA A 133 19.50 -21.60 18.21
C ALA A 133 19.08 -20.38 19.04
N SER A 134 20.06 -19.54 19.36
CA SER A 134 19.95 -18.36 20.22
C SER A 134 18.97 -17.31 19.63
N PRO A 135 18.32 -16.48 20.49
CA PRO A 135 17.38 -15.47 20.02
C PRO A 135 18.16 -14.30 19.42
N THR A 136 18.39 -14.32 18.10
CA THR A 136 18.81 -13.11 17.39
C THR A 136 17.66 -12.13 17.44
N SER A 137 17.79 -11.07 18.25
CA SER A 137 16.78 -10.01 18.33
C SER A 137 16.55 -9.45 16.93
N ALA A 138 15.35 -9.63 16.38
CA ALA A 138 14.94 -8.99 15.15
C ALA A 138 14.79 -7.48 15.42
N ARG A 139 15.91 -6.74 15.41
CA ARG A 139 15.88 -5.28 15.36
C ARG A 139 15.19 -4.90 14.05
N THR A 140 13.93 -4.48 14.15
CA THR A 140 13.24 -3.81 13.06
C THR A 140 13.93 -2.47 12.85
N SER A 141 14.89 -2.42 11.94
CA SER A 141 15.48 -1.15 11.51
C SER A 141 14.48 -0.49 10.56
N LEU A 142 13.77 0.50 11.08
CA LEU A 142 13.06 1.47 10.24
C LEU A 142 14.13 2.39 9.65
N MET A 143 14.30 2.36 8.34
CA MET A 143 15.14 3.34 7.65
C MET A 143 14.27 4.57 7.41
N ILE A 144 14.68 5.70 7.97
CA ILE A 144 14.15 7.01 7.62
C ILE A 144 15.13 7.58 6.63
N GLU A 145 14.80 7.52 5.34
CA GLU A 145 15.58 8.20 4.32
C GLU A 145 14.96 9.58 4.09
N ALA A 146 15.71 10.61 4.46
CA ALA A 146 15.47 11.96 3.98
C ALA A 146 16.28 12.09 2.69
N LEU A 147 15.65 11.96 1.52
CA LEU A 147 16.33 12.16 0.24
C LEU A 147 16.72 13.64 0.14
N PRO A 148 18.01 14.01 0.19
CA PRO A 148 18.44 15.35 -0.14
C PRO A 148 18.25 15.55 -1.64
N SER A 149 18.08 16.80 -2.09
CA SER A 149 17.83 17.16 -3.49
C SER A 149 18.93 16.76 -4.49
N GLN A 150 19.97 16.05 -4.08
CA GLN A 150 21.10 15.63 -4.92
C GLN A 150 21.70 14.29 -4.47
N THR A 151 21.09 13.17 -4.86
CA THR A 151 21.81 11.89 -4.94
C THR A 151 21.33 11.12 -6.17
N GLY A 152 22.22 11.04 -7.16
CA GLY A 152 22.00 10.47 -8.47
C GLY A 152 22.02 8.95 -8.47
N GLU A 153 20.88 8.34 -8.15
CA GLU A 153 20.51 7.08 -8.80
C GLU A 153 19.55 7.40 -9.95
N ARG A 154 19.89 6.94 -11.16
CA ARG A 154 19.08 7.12 -12.37
C ARG A 154 17.76 6.34 -12.26
N ASN A 155 16.82 6.85 -11.46
CA ASN A 155 15.49 6.30 -11.29
C ASN A 155 14.49 7.45 -11.32
N SER A 156 13.99 7.81 -12.51
CA SER A 156 12.70 8.46 -12.83
C SER A 156 12.17 9.64 -11.99
N ALA A 157 12.88 10.12 -10.98
CA ALA A 157 12.46 11.09 -9.98
C ALA A 157 12.86 12.53 -10.37
N GLU A 158 13.27 12.74 -11.63
CA GLU A 158 13.72 14.04 -12.17
C GLU A 158 12.64 15.14 -12.15
N GLY A 159 11.40 14.84 -11.75
CA GLY A 159 10.30 15.80 -11.63
C GLY A 159 9.84 16.13 -10.21
N ILE A 160 10.31 15.42 -9.17
CA ILE A 160 9.74 15.53 -7.82
C ILE A 160 10.61 16.51 -7.00
N ARG A 161 10.19 17.79 -6.90
CA ARG A 161 10.87 18.83 -6.11
C ARG A 161 10.20 19.20 -4.75
N PRO A 162 9.70 18.28 -3.91
CA PRO A 162 9.27 18.63 -2.57
C PRO A 162 10.48 18.99 -1.71
N ARG A 163 10.32 19.99 -0.84
CA ARG A 163 11.42 20.56 -0.06
C ARG A 163 12.02 19.55 0.94
N ILE A 164 11.22 18.56 1.40
CA ILE A 164 11.64 17.41 2.23
C ILE A 164 10.71 16.21 1.95
N LEU A 165 11.31 15.05 1.58
CA LEU A 165 10.62 13.76 1.42
C LEU A 165 11.13 12.79 2.50
N TYR A 166 10.23 12.31 3.36
CA TYR A 166 10.53 11.21 4.29
C TYR A 166 9.97 9.91 3.74
N TYR A 167 10.88 8.99 3.41
CA TYR A 167 10.53 7.65 2.95
C TYR A 167 10.81 6.65 4.08
N ILE A 168 9.74 6.07 4.63
CA ILE A 168 9.84 5.10 5.72
C ILE A 168 9.48 3.72 5.15
N TYR A 169 10.50 2.87 4.96
CA TYR A 169 10.32 1.50 4.46
C TYR A 169 11.09 0.48 5.30
N GLN A 170 10.62 -0.77 5.29
CA GLN A 170 11.30 -1.89 5.95
C GLN A 170 12.34 -2.48 5.00
N ARG A 171 13.58 -2.66 5.47
CA ARG A 171 14.82 -3.03 4.74
C ARG A 171 14.79 -4.33 3.90
N LEU A 172 13.66 -5.03 3.80
CA LEU A 172 13.53 -6.26 3.02
C LEU A 172 12.91 -5.98 1.63
N GLY A 173 13.57 -5.13 0.83
CA GLY A 173 13.52 -5.08 -0.64
C GLY A 173 12.18 -5.00 -1.40
N TYR A 174 11.02 -5.14 -0.74
CA TYR A 174 9.73 -5.36 -1.37
C TYR A 174 8.63 -4.78 -0.48
N CYS A 175 7.93 -3.78 -1.00
CA CYS A 175 6.63 -3.37 -0.45
C CYS A 175 5.60 -4.41 -0.92
N LEU A 176 5.26 -5.37 -0.04
CA LEU A 176 4.23 -6.39 -0.31
C LEU A 176 2.80 -5.82 -0.28
N ILE A 177 2.67 -4.52 -0.02
CA ILE A 177 1.44 -3.74 -0.12
C ILE A 177 1.54 -2.80 -1.30
#